data_AF-A0A0E0QY82-F1
#
_entry.id   AF-A0A0E0QY82-F1
#
_cell.length_a   1.000
_cell.length_b   1.000
_cell.length_c   1.000
_cell.angle_alpha   90.00
_cell.angle_beta   90.00
_cell.angle_gamma   90.00
#
_symmetry.space_group_name_H-M   'P 1'
#
loop_
_entity.id
_entity.type
_entity.pdbx_description
1 polymer ?
#
loop_
_entity_poly.entity_id
_entity_poly.type
_entity_poly.pdbx_seq_one_letter_code
_entity_poly.pdbx_strand_id
1 'polypeptide(L)'
;MSDLLLASNPVHKKVPVLIHNGKPICESRIILEYIIDEVFPVDGAALLPADPYDWAVARFWAAYIDDKAMCPFAITHAMADNVHAVHFVAPWAPMFKGKTEEEKAEGIKQILAAVETLEGALKGCSKEKPFFGGGTVGLVDIMLGAHIPGVRATEVLTGAKIFNAAITPLLASWTERFGELDAPKKVLPDVDGMVEYVKRRQAQWAAAGAAAAAASKS
;
A
#
# COMPACT_ATOMS: atom_id res chain seq x y z
N MET A 1 6.42 17.54 -11.71
CA MET A 1 5.73 16.52 -12.54
C MET A 1 6.36 16.52 -13.94
N SER A 2 6.81 15.37 -14.45
CA SER A 2 7.52 15.28 -15.74
C SER A 2 6.58 15.24 -16.95
N ASP A 3 7.04 15.75 -18.09
CA ASP A 3 6.28 15.74 -19.35
C ASP A 3 5.94 14.31 -19.81
N LEU A 4 6.86 13.36 -19.61
CA LEU A 4 6.63 11.95 -19.93
C LEU A 4 5.45 11.38 -19.14
N LEU A 5 5.32 11.70 -17.85
CA LEU A 5 4.20 11.23 -17.03
C LEU A 5 2.88 11.85 -17.49
N LEU A 6 2.87 13.15 -17.79
CA LEU A 6 1.67 13.84 -18.27
C LEU A 6 1.20 13.30 -19.62
N ALA A 7 2.13 12.93 -20.51
CA ALA A 7 1.82 12.30 -21.78
C ALA A 7 1.33 10.85 -21.60
N SER A 8 1.91 10.11 -20.65
CA SER A 8 1.62 8.68 -20.47
C SER A 8 0.37 8.41 -19.63
N ASN A 9 0.05 9.27 -18.66
CA ASN A 9 -1.16 9.21 -17.84
C ASN A 9 -1.83 10.60 -17.77
N PRO A 10 -2.40 11.10 -18.88
CA PRO A 10 -3.01 12.43 -18.91
C PRO A 10 -4.24 12.55 -18.01
N VAL A 11 -4.93 11.42 -17.76
CA VAL A 11 -6.16 11.35 -16.95
C VAL A 11 -5.87 11.56 -15.48
N HIS A 12 -5.03 10.70 -14.88
CA HIS A 12 -4.79 10.73 -13.44
C HIS A 12 -3.51 11.46 -13.06
N LYS A 13 -2.54 11.57 -13.99
CA LYS A 13 -1.24 12.23 -13.76
C LYS A 13 -0.52 11.63 -12.54
N LYS A 14 -0.68 10.32 -12.37
CA LYS A 14 -0.19 9.54 -11.23
C LYS A 14 0.72 8.42 -11.71
N VAL A 15 1.67 8.08 -10.86
CA VAL A 15 2.47 6.86 -10.93
C VAL A 15 1.79 5.74 -10.13
N PRO A 16 2.13 4.47 -10.38
CA PRO A 16 3.01 3.97 -11.44
C PRO A 16 2.36 4.03 -12.84
N VAL A 17 3.22 4.13 -13.85
CA VAL A 17 2.90 3.92 -15.26
C VAL A 17 3.93 2.98 -15.85
N LEU A 18 3.50 1.83 -16.35
CA LEU A 18 4.33 0.90 -17.13
C LEU A 18 4.26 1.30 -18.60
N ILE A 19 5.39 1.43 -19.28
CA ILE A 19 5.43 1.65 -20.73
C ILE A 19 5.99 0.40 -21.39
N HIS A 20 5.13 -0.41 -22.01
CA HIS A 20 5.53 -1.62 -22.74
C HIS A 20 5.36 -1.39 -24.24
N ASN A 21 6.46 -1.47 -25.01
CA ASN A 21 6.48 -1.21 -26.45
C ASN A 21 5.85 0.13 -26.85
N GLY A 22 6.18 1.18 -26.08
CA GLY A 22 5.66 2.54 -26.29
C GLY A 22 4.20 2.75 -25.87
N LYS A 23 3.52 1.72 -25.33
CA LYS A 23 2.13 1.82 -24.87
C LYS A 23 2.08 1.95 -23.35
N PRO A 24 1.51 3.04 -22.81
CA PRO A 24 1.40 3.24 -21.37
C PRO A 24 0.25 2.41 -20.78
N ILE A 25 0.49 1.86 -19.60
CA ILE A 25 -0.45 1.12 -18.77
C ILE A 25 -0.38 1.75 -17.38
N CYS A 26 -1.51 2.23 -16.87
CA CYS A 26 -1.60 2.97 -15.61
C CYS A 26 -2.23 2.11 -14.52
N GLU A 27 -2.15 2.59 -13.28
CA GLU A 27 -2.68 1.95 -12.06
C GLU A 27 -1.93 0.67 -11.67
N SER A 28 -1.44 0.64 -10.42
CA SER A 28 -0.56 -0.44 -9.95
C SER A 28 -1.19 -1.83 -10.08
N ARG A 29 -2.48 -1.99 -9.74
CA ARG A 29 -3.20 -3.26 -9.84
C ARG A 29 -3.37 -3.70 -11.30
N ILE A 30 -3.71 -2.79 -12.21
CA ILE A 30 -3.86 -3.09 -13.64
C ILE A 30 -2.49 -3.46 -14.25
N ILE A 31 -1.43 -2.74 -13.87
CA ILE A 31 -0.06 -3.06 -14.29
C ILE A 31 0.34 -4.46 -13.82
N LEU A 32 0.05 -4.82 -12.56
CA LEU A 32 0.35 -6.15 -12.04
C LEU A 32 -0.42 -7.23 -12.81
N GLU A 33 -1.73 -7.06 -13.00
CA GLU A 33 -2.55 -7.99 -13.79
C GLU A 33 -1.99 -8.16 -15.22
N TYR A 34 -1.62 -7.05 -15.89
CA TYR A 34 -1.01 -7.09 -17.22
C TYR A 34 0.32 -7.85 -17.25
N ILE A 35 1.21 -7.59 -16.30
CA ILE A 35 2.51 -8.26 -16.21
C ILE A 35 2.32 -9.77 -16.03
N ILE A 36 1.34 -10.17 -15.21
CA ILE A 36 1.05 -11.56 -14.87
C ILE A 36 0.43 -12.30 -16.07
N ASP A 37 -0.56 -11.69 -16.73
CA ASP A 37 -1.34 -12.34 -17.77
C ASP A 37 -0.61 -12.35 -19.13
N GLU A 38 0.15 -11.30 -19.45
CA GLU A 38 0.66 -11.07 -20.82
C GLU A 38 2.19 -11.13 -20.94
N VAL A 39 2.95 -10.88 -19.88
CA VAL A 39 4.42 -10.70 -19.96
C VAL A 39 5.21 -11.87 -19.37
N PHE A 40 4.74 -12.47 -18.28
CA PHE A 40 5.35 -13.66 -17.67
C PHE A 40 4.44 -14.91 -17.63
N PRO A 41 3.84 -15.35 -18.77
CA PRO A 41 3.02 -16.57 -18.77
C PRO A 41 3.83 -17.87 -18.63
N VAL A 42 5.16 -17.82 -18.64
CA VAL A 42 6.05 -19.00 -18.74
C VAL A 42 7.05 -18.99 -17.59
N ASP A 43 7.17 -20.15 -16.91
CA ASP A 43 8.09 -20.49 -15.80
C ASP A 43 7.54 -20.41 -14.36
N GLY A 44 6.30 -20.89 -14.15
CA GLY A 44 5.93 -21.58 -12.90
C GLY A 44 5.67 -20.74 -11.64
N ALA A 45 5.79 -19.41 -11.70
CA ALA A 45 5.45 -18.49 -10.61
C ALA A 45 4.22 -17.65 -10.97
N ALA A 46 3.07 -18.29 -11.18
CA ALA A 46 1.82 -17.57 -11.39
C ALA A 46 1.46 -16.80 -10.11
N LEU A 47 1.47 -15.45 -10.19
CA LEU A 47 1.05 -14.57 -9.08
C LEU A 47 -0.47 -14.64 -8.81
N LEU A 48 -1.21 -15.19 -9.77
CA LEU A 48 -2.63 -15.46 -9.68
C LEU A 48 -2.89 -16.98 -9.63
N PRO A 49 -3.84 -17.44 -8.80
CA PRO A 49 -4.28 -18.83 -8.82
C PRO A 49 -4.86 -19.23 -10.18
N ALA A 50 -4.64 -20.48 -10.59
CA ALA A 50 -5.20 -21.03 -11.84
C ALA A 50 -6.72 -21.26 -11.74
N ASP A 51 -7.24 -21.51 -10.53
CA ASP A 51 -8.67 -21.70 -10.32
C ASP A 51 -9.40 -20.34 -10.35
N PRO A 52 -10.47 -20.19 -11.15
CA PRO A 52 -11.18 -18.91 -11.28
C PRO A 52 -11.78 -18.37 -9.98
N TYR A 53 -12.13 -19.26 -9.03
CA TYR A 53 -12.66 -18.83 -7.74
C TYR A 53 -11.53 -18.30 -6.85
N ASP A 54 -10.43 -19.05 -6.71
CA ASP A 54 -9.26 -18.60 -5.95
C ASP A 54 -8.71 -17.27 -6.54
N TRP A 55 -8.78 -17.10 -7.85
CA TRP A 55 -8.47 -15.84 -8.55
C TRP A 55 -9.37 -14.67 -8.13
N ALA A 56 -10.69 -14.88 -8.10
CA ALA A 56 -11.64 -13.86 -7.68
C ALA A 56 -11.42 -13.46 -6.21
N VAL A 57 -11.09 -14.43 -5.35
CA VAL A 57 -10.77 -14.19 -3.94
C VAL A 57 -9.49 -13.34 -3.79
N ALA A 58 -8.45 -13.63 -4.57
CA ALA A 58 -7.22 -12.83 -4.55
C ALA A 58 -7.48 -11.36 -4.96
N ARG A 59 -8.30 -11.13 -5.99
CA ARG A 59 -8.70 -9.77 -6.40
C ARG A 59 -9.56 -9.06 -5.36
N PHE A 60 -10.46 -9.78 -4.69
CA PHE A 60 -11.24 -9.23 -3.60
C PHE A 60 -10.34 -8.69 -2.49
N TRP A 61 -9.33 -9.46 -2.06
CA TRP A 61 -8.40 -9.02 -1.03
C TRP A 61 -7.47 -7.90 -1.49
N ALA A 62 -7.04 -7.91 -2.75
CA ALA A 62 -6.30 -6.79 -3.32
C ALA A 62 -7.11 -5.48 -3.28
N ALA A 63 -8.40 -5.54 -3.66
CA ALA A 63 -9.30 -4.39 -3.57
C ALA A 63 -9.57 -3.97 -2.11
N TYR A 64 -9.70 -4.93 -1.19
CA TYR A 64 -9.82 -4.65 0.24
C TYR A 64 -8.58 -3.88 0.76
N ILE A 65 -7.38 -4.27 0.33
CA ILE A 65 -6.15 -3.56 0.68
C ILE A 65 -6.23 -2.13 0.16
N ASP A 66 -6.55 -1.95 -1.12
CA ASP A 66 -6.73 -0.64 -1.78
C ASP A 66 -7.71 0.26 -1.01
N ASP A 67 -8.80 -0.28 -0.48
CA ASP A 67 -9.85 0.52 0.16
C ASP A 67 -9.66 0.73 1.67
N LYS A 68 -9.03 -0.24 2.35
CA LYS A 68 -9.06 -0.36 3.83
C LYS A 68 -7.71 -0.50 4.50
N ALA A 69 -6.68 -1.02 3.83
CA ALA A 69 -5.39 -1.28 4.45
C ALA A 69 -4.24 -0.43 3.89
N MET A 70 -4.42 0.24 2.75
CA MET A 70 -3.37 1.02 2.10
C MET A 70 -2.82 2.13 2.99
N CYS A 71 -1.57 1.96 3.42
CA CYS A 71 -0.81 3.07 3.95
C CYS A 71 -0.59 4.10 2.82
N PRO A 72 -0.90 5.40 3.02
CA PRO A 72 -0.79 6.44 2.00
C PRO A 72 0.65 6.71 1.53
N PHE A 73 1.64 6.07 2.15
CA PHE A 73 3.07 6.22 1.88
C PHE A 73 3.68 5.05 1.11
N ALA A 74 2.86 4.24 0.42
CA ALA A 74 3.38 3.26 -0.53
C ALA A 74 4.27 3.93 -1.59
N ILE A 75 5.24 3.17 -2.11
CA ILE A 75 6.17 3.61 -3.17
C ILE A 75 5.42 4.22 -4.36
N THR A 76 4.23 3.71 -4.66
CA THR A 76 3.37 4.13 -5.76
C THR A 76 2.82 5.55 -5.60
N HIS A 77 2.68 6.06 -4.38
CA HIS A 77 2.19 7.42 -4.11
C HIS A 77 3.34 8.41 -3.85
N ALA A 78 4.56 7.89 -3.64
CA ALA A 78 5.71 8.66 -3.19
C ALA A 78 6.15 9.76 -4.16
N MET A 79 5.88 9.62 -5.47
CA MET A 79 6.38 10.53 -6.50
C MET A 79 5.36 11.55 -7.02
N ALA A 80 4.16 11.63 -6.45
CA ALA A 80 3.25 12.71 -6.79
C ALA A 80 3.70 14.00 -6.05
N ASP A 81 4.24 14.97 -6.78
CA ASP A 81 4.57 16.31 -6.25
C ASP A 81 3.33 17.05 -5.69
N ASN A 82 2.12 16.54 -5.96
CA ASN A 82 0.88 17.19 -5.60
C ASN A 82 0.37 16.74 -4.22
N VAL A 83 0.65 17.57 -3.22
CA VAL A 83 0.20 17.45 -1.81
C VAL A 83 -1.33 17.32 -1.71
N HIS A 84 -2.09 17.88 -2.65
CA HIS A 84 -3.56 17.83 -2.68
C HIS A 84 -4.14 16.55 -3.30
N ALA A 85 -3.33 15.74 -4.00
CA ALA A 85 -3.80 14.55 -4.72
C ALA A 85 -3.66 13.24 -3.93
N VAL A 86 -3.13 13.29 -2.69
CA VAL A 86 -3.05 12.13 -1.81
C VAL A 86 -4.44 11.88 -1.21
N HIS A 87 -5.20 11.03 -1.88
CA HIS A 87 -6.40 10.43 -1.32
C HIS A 87 -5.97 9.43 -0.25
N PHE A 88 -6.14 9.81 1.00
CA PHE A 88 -6.02 8.88 2.10
C PHE A 88 -7.24 7.97 2.05
N VAL A 89 -7.00 6.67 2.03
CA VAL A 89 -8.05 5.69 2.29
C VAL A 89 -8.61 5.90 3.69
N ALA A 90 -9.88 5.56 3.88
CA ALA A 90 -10.69 5.98 5.01
C ALA A 90 -10.02 5.86 6.40
N PRO A 91 -9.30 4.77 6.76
CA PRO A 91 -8.76 4.63 8.11
C PRO A 91 -7.49 5.45 8.38
N TRP A 92 -6.76 5.85 7.34
CA TRP A 92 -5.51 6.60 7.48
C TRP A 92 -5.72 8.12 7.49
N ALA A 93 -6.86 8.60 6.97
CA ALA A 93 -7.17 10.03 6.97
C ALA A 93 -7.28 10.63 8.39
N PRO A 94 -8.01 10.04 9.35
CA PRO A 94 -8.07 10.56 10.71
C PRO A 94 -6.72 10.50 11.43
N MET A 95 -5.91 9.47 11.16
CA MET A 95 -4.58 9.33 11.76
C MET A 95 -3.63 10.48 11.40
N PHE A 96 -3.66 10.95 10.13
CA PHE A 96 -2.74 11.97 9.64
C PHE A 96 -3.33 13.38 9.56
N LYS A 97 -4.65 13.51 9.41
CA LYS A 97 -5.35 14.81 9.33
C LYS A 97 -6.14 15.15 10.59
N GLY A 98 -6.32 14.20 11.50
CA GLY A 98 -7.00 14.42 12.77
C GLY A 98 -6.32 15.53 13.55
N LYS A 99 -7.14 16.47 14.02
CA LYS A 99 -6.72 17.62 14.83
C LYS A 99 -6.76 17.29 16.32
N THR A 100 -7.53 16.27 16.71
CA THR A 100 -7.63 15.81 18.09
C THR A 100 -7.01 14.42 18.26
N GLU A 101 -6.69 14.05 19.49
CA GLU A 101 -6.18 12.72 19.80
C GLU A 101 -7.26 11.65 19.60
N GLU A 102 -8.53 11.97 19.82
CA GLU A 102 -9.66 11.07 19.57
C GLU A 102 -9.82 10.74 18.09
N GLU A 103 -9.70 11.72 17.20
CA GLU A 103 -9.77 11.51 15.75
C GLU A 103 -8.62 10.60 15.28
N LYS A 104 -7.40 10.84 15.77
CA LYS A 104 -6.24 9.99 15.45
C LYS A 104 -6.40 8.57 16.00
N ALA A 105 -6.92 8.43 17.23
CA ALA A 105 -7.17 7.14 17.86
C ALA A 105 -8.22 6.31 17.11
N GLU A 106 -9.28 6.96 16.61
CA GLU A 106 -10.28 6.28 15.76
C GLU A 106 -9.65 5.80 14.44
N GLY A 107 -8.75 6.58 13.84
CA GLY A 107 -7.97 6.13 12.68
C GLY A 107 -7.15 4.87 12.99
N ILE A 108 -6.40 4.87 14.10
CA ILE A 108 -5.63 3.70 14.56
C ILE A 108 -6.54 2.48 14.75
N LYS A 109 -7.69 2.64 15.41
CA LYS A 109 -8.65 1.57 15.63
C LYS A 109 -9.15 0.95 14.32
N GLN A 110 -9.45 1.78 13.32
CA GLN A 110 -9.90 1.28 12.01
C GLN A 110 -8.78 0.57 11.25
N ILE A 111 -7.53 1.06 11.35
CA ILE A 111 -6.35 0.37 10.78
C ILE A 111 -6.20 -1.00 11.43
N LEU A 112 -6.25 -1.10 12.76
CA LEU A 112 -6.11 -2.36 13.48
C LEU A 112 -7.21 -3.36 13.10
N ALA A 113 -8.47 -2.90 12.99
CA ALA A 113 -9.58 -3.75 12.54
C ALA A 113 -9.38 -4.27 11.09
N ALA A 114 -8.81 -3.44 10.21
CA ALA A 114 -8.48 -3.87 8.85
C ALA A 114 -7.35 -4.93 8.84
N VAL A 115 -6.33 -4.75 9.67
CA VAL A 115 -5.23 -5.71 9.82
C VAL A 115 -5.71 -7.03 10.43
N GLU A 116 -6.60 -7.00 11.43
CA GLU A 116 -7.25 -8.21 11.97
C GLU A 116 -8.08 -8.95 10.92
N THR A 117 -8.76 -8.21 10.04
CA THR A 117 -9.49 -8.83 8.91
C THR A 117 -8.52 -9.53 7.95
N LEU A 118 -7.38 -8.90 7.66
CA LEU A 118 -6.31 -9.49 6.83
C LEU A 118 -5.64 -10.70 7.47
N GLU A 119 -5.56 -10.77 8.80
CA GLU A 119 -5.07 -11.95 9.52
C GLU A 119 -5.97 -13.17 9.23
N GLY A 120 -7.29 -12.98 9.30
CA GLY A 120 -8.27 -14.00 8.94
C GLY A 120 -8.17 -14.40 7.46
N ALA A 121 -7.96 -13.42 6.58
CA ALA A 121 -7.74 -13.66 5.15
C ALA A 121 -6.49 -14.52 4.90
N LEU A 122 -5.35 -14.20 5.55
CA LEU A 122 -4.12 -14.96 5.43
C LEU A 122 -4.33 -16.41 5.87
N LYS A 123 -5.03 -16.62 7.00
CA LYS A 123 -5.37 -17.96 7.48
C LYS A 123 -6.21 -18.75 6.46
N GLY A 124 -7.21 -18.11 5.86
CA GLY A 124 -8.10 -18.76 4.89
C GLY A 124 -7.44 -19.03 3.54
N CYS A 125 -6.68 -18.07 3.00
CA CYS A 125 -6.07 -18.16 1.67
C CYS A 125 -4.82 -19.03 1.65
N SER A 126 -4.00 -19.00 2.71
CA SER A 126 -2.68 -19.64 2.69
C SER A 126 -2.72 -21.18 2.65
N LYS A 127 -3.82 -21.81 3.08
CA LYS A 127 -3.90 -23.27 3.26
C LYS A 127 -2.72 -23.78 4.12
N GLU A 128 -2.46 -23.08 5.24
CA GLU A 128 -1.36 -23.34 6.19
C GLU A 128 0.06 -23.11 5.63
N LYS A 129 0.19 -22.36 4.54
CA LYS A 129 1.48 -22.03 3.92
C LYS A 129 1.92 -20.59 4.26
N PRO A 130 3.14 -20.17 3.87
CA PRO A 130 3.72 -18.91 4.36
C PRO A 130 3.07 -17.61 3.85
N PHE A 131 2.36 -17.65 2.72
CA PHE A 131 1.89 -16.48 1.96
C PHE A 131 0.38 -16.53 1.66
N PHE A 132 -0.21 -15.41 1.26
CA PHE A 132 -1.59 -15.38 0.77
C PHE A 132 -1.77 -16.20 -0.51
N GLY A 133 -0.75 -16.20 -1.39
CA GLY A 133 -0.64 -17.12 -2.54
C GLY A 133 -0.37 -18.59 -2.15
N GLY A 134 -0.35 -18.90 -0.85
CA GLY A 134 -0.02 -20.21 -0.33
C GLY A 134 1.49 -20.41 -0.22
N GLY A 135 2.03 -21.28 -1.08
CA GLY A 135 3.45 -21.69 -1.01
C GLY A 135 4.41 -20.65 -1.58
N THR A 136 3.90 -19.75 -2.40
CA THR A 136 4.64 -18.72 -3.11
C THR A 136 3.94 -17.38 -2.94
N VAL A 137 4.69 -16.30 -3.18
CA VAL A 137 4.15 -14.93 -3.18
C VAL A 137 3.10 -14.81 -4.28
N GLY A 138 1.90 -14.33 -3.92
CA GLY A 138 0.83 -14.02 -4.86
C GLY A 138 0.50 -12.52 -4.94
N LEU A 139 -0.54 -12.19 -5.70
CA LEU A 139 -1.01 -10.80 -5.87
C LEU A 139 -1.21 -10.07 -4.53
N VAL A 140 -1.90 -10.71 -3.59
CA VAL A 140 -2.23 -10.10 -2.28
C VAL A 140 -0.97 -9.83 -1.48
N ASP A 141 0.03 -10.73 -1.53
CA ASP A 141 1.32 -10.54 -0.86
C ASP A 141 2.07 -9.33 -1.42
N ILE A 142 2.08 -9.15 -2.75
CA ILE A 142 2.72 -7.99 -3.40
C ILE A 142 2.01 -6.70 -3.02
N MET A 143 0.67 -6.70 -3.09
CA MET A 143 -0.13 -5.53 -2.78
C MET A 143 0.05 -5.09 -1.33
N LEU A 144 -0.04 -6.02 -0.36
CA LEU A 144 0.17 -5.69 1.05
C LEU A 144 1.64 -5.35 1.33
N GLY A 145 2.57 -6.14 0.78
CA GLY A 145 4.00 -6.02 1.01
C GLY A 145 4.59 -4.67 0.60
N ALA A 146 4.06 -4.06 -0.47
CA ALA A 146 4.45 -2.71 -0.92
C ALA A 146 4.21 -1.61 0.13
N HIS A 147 3.39 -1.88 1.15
CA HIS A 147 3.05 -0.93 2.22
C HIS A 147 3.90 -1.08 3.48
N ILE A 148 4.70 -2.15 3.60
CA ILE A 148 5.47 -2.47 4.81
C ILE A 148 6.33 -1.27 5.27
N PRO A 149 7.13 -0.60 4.41
CA PRO A 149 7.96 0.51 4.86
C PRO A 149 7.13 1.67 5.44
N GLY A 150 6.01 2.01 4.80
CA GLY A 150 5.12 3.09 5.26
C GLY A 150 4.42 2.75 6.58
N VAL A 151 4.04 1.48 6.76
CA VAL A 151 3.51 0.98 8.04
C VAL A 151 4.58 1.07 9.13
N ARG A 152 5.78 0.54 8.91
CA ARG A 152 6.89 0.59 9.88
C ARG A 152 7.27 2.03 10.26
N ALA A 153 7.33 2.94 9.28
CA ALA A 153 7.57 4.35 9.54
C ALA A 153 6.47 4.97 10.42
N THR A 154 5.21 4.57 10.22
CA THR A 154 4.10 5.02 11.06
C THR A 154 4.21 4.48 12.48
N GLU A 155 4.60 3.21 12.65
CA GLU A 155 4.86 2.61 13.97
C GLU A 155 5.94 3.40 14.72
N VAL A 156 7.03 3.77 14.04
CA VAL A 156 8.11 4.61 14.63
C VAL A 156 7.59 5.98 15.06
N LEU A 157 6.77 6.62 14.22
CA LEU A 157 6.28 7.99 14.47
C LEU A 157 5.20 8.07 15.55
N THR A 158 4.41 7.01 15.73
CA THR A 158 3.23 7.03 16.62
C THR A 158 3.37 6.13 17.84
N GLY A 159 4.33 5.20 17.84
CA GLY A 159 4.45 4.15 18.85
C GLY A 159 3.38 3.05 18.72
N ALA A 160 2.46 3.16 17.76
CA ALA A 160 1.47 2.12 17.49
C ALA A 160 2.16 0.86 16.96
N LYS A 161 1.58 -0.32 17.26
CA LYS A 161 2.01 -1.60 16.71
C LYS A 161 0.93 -2.11 15.77
N ILE A 162 1.12 -1.92 14.47
CA ILE A 162 0.12 -2.23 13.44
C ILE A 162 0.18 -3.73 13.12
N PHE A 163 1.36 -4.26 12.78
CA PHE A 163 1.56 -5.72 12.66
C PHE A 163 2.05 -6.27 13.99
N ASN A 164 1.11 -6.50 14.91
CA ASN A 164 1.39 -6.93 16.29
C ASN A 164 1.24 -8.45 16.44
N ALA A 165 2.32 -9.15 16.76
CA ALA A 165 2.30 -10.61 16.95
C ALA A 165 1.33 -11.10 18.05
N ALA A 166 0.95 -10.26 19.01
CA ALA A 166 -0.03 -10.62 20.03
C ALA A 166 -1.48 -10.66 19.50
N ILE A 167 -1.77 -9.95 18.41
CA ILE A 167 -3.12 -9.80 17.84
C ILE A 167 -3.18 -10.48 16.46
N THR A 168 -2.17 -10.26 15.63
CA THR A 168 -2.05 -10.76 14.26
C THR A 168 -0.73 -11.54 14.06
N PRO A 169 -0.57 -12.70 14.73
CA PRO A 169 0.66 -13.50 14.70
C PRO A 169 1.05 -13.99 13.31
N LEU A 170 0.09 -14.34 12.45
CA LEU A 170 0.36 -14.82 11.09
C LEU A 170 0.91 -13.69 10.22
N LEU A 171 0.28 -12.51 10.27
CA LEU A 171 0.75 -11.31 9.55
C LEU A 171 2.09 -10.79 10.08
N ALA A 172 2.32 -10.83 11.39
CA ALA A 172 3.62 -10.49 11.95
C ALA A 172 4.72 -11.41 11.37
N SER A 173 4.47 -12.72 11.36
CA SER A 173 5.42 -13.69 10.79
C SER A 173 5.55 -13.56 9.27
N TRP A 174 4.46 -13.25 8.57
CA TRP A 174 4.44 -12.99 7.13
C TRP A 174 5.27 -11.76 6.76
N THR A 175 5.19 -10.68 7.57
CA THR A 175 5.92 -9.43 7.33
C THR A 175 7.42 -9.67 7.33
N GLU A 176 7.93 -10.43 8.31
CA GLU A 176 9.35 -10.80 8.38
C GLU A 176 9.74 -11.68 7.18
N ARG A 177 8.96 -12.72 6.87
CA ARG A 177 9.24 -13.59 5.71
C ARG A 177 9.25 -12.83 4.38
N PHE A 178 8.30 -11.94 4.17
CA PHE A 178 8.22 -11.13 2.95
C PHE A 178 9.40 -10.16 2.87
N GLY A 179 9.76 -9.51 3.98
CA GLY A 179 10.91 -8.61 4.06
C GLY A 179 12.24 -9.31 3.82
N GLU A 180 12.34 -10.62 4.08
CA GLU A 180 13.56 -11.39 3.85
C GLU A 180 13.79 -11.76 2.37
N LEU A 181 12.78 -11.63 1.50
CA LEU A 181 12.88 -11.93 0.08
C LEU A 181 13.81 -10.94 -0.65
N ASP A 182 14.58 -11.46 -1.62
CA ASP A 182 15.55 -10.66 -2.39
C ASP A 182 14.92 -9.48 -3.13
N ALA A 183 13.72 -9.65 -3.71
CA ALA A 183 13.07 -8.61 -4.48
C ALA A 183 12.64 -7.42 -3.59
N PRO A 184 11.85 -7.61 -2.52
CA PRO A 184 11.56 -6.56 -1.53
C PRO A 184 12.79 -5.82 -1.00
N LYS A 185 13.87 -6.54 -0.62
CA LYS A 185 15.11 -5.90 -0.12
C LYS A 185 15.76 -4.95 -1.13
N LYS A 186 15.61 -5.22 -2.43
CA LYS A 186 16.21 -4.42 -3.51
C LYS A 186 15.38 -3.20 -3.88
N VAL A 187 14.06 -3.26 -3.71
CA VAL A 187 13.14 -2.24 -4.27
C VAL A 187 12.41 -1.43 -3.21
N LEU A 188 12.23 -1.96 -2.00
CA LEU A 188 11.58 -1.25 -0.92
C LEU A 188 12.55 -0.24 -0.28
N PRO A 189 12.11 0.99 0.00
CA PRO A 189 12.91 1.94 0.77
C PRO A 189 13.13 1.43 2.19
N ASP A 190 14.24 1.82 2.79
CA ASP A 190 14.49 1.58 4.20
C ASP A 190 13.54 2.39 5.09
N VAL A 191 13.41 1.96 6.35
CA VAL A 191 12.46 2.56 7.29
C VAL A 191 12.82 4.00 7.62
N ASP A 192 14.11 4.34 7.75
CA ASP A 192 14.54 5.69 8.12
C ASP A 192 14.23 6.69 7.00
N GLY A 193 14.57 6.34 5.76
CA GLY A 193 14.21 7.11 4.57
C GLY A 193 12.70 7.29 4.44
N MET A 194 11.91 6.26 4.79
CA MET A 194 10.45 6.37 4.81
C MET A 194 9.95 7.27 5.96
N VAL A 195 10.54 7.22 7.14
CA VAL A 195 10.21 8.12 8.26
C VAL A 195 10.45 9.58 7.88
N GLU A 196 11.59 9.89 7.26
CA GLU A 196 11.89 11.24 6.77
C GLU A 196 10.88 11.69 5.71
N TYR A 197 10.54 10.81 4.78
CA TYR A 197 9.52 11.06 3.77
C TYR A 197 8.16 11.39 4.40
N VAL A 198 7.70 10.57 5.36
CA VAL A 198 6.42 10.78 6.06
C VAL A 198 6.42 12.11 6.82
N LYS A 199 7.47 12.44 7.58
CA LYS A 199 7.60 13.72 8.28
C LYS A 199 7.50 14.91 7.32
N ARG A 200 8.21 14.84 6.19
CA ARG A 200 8.17 15.89 5.16
C ARG A 200 6.76 16.07 4.61
N ARG A 201 6.03 14.99 4.34
CA ARG A 201 4.64 15.05 3.86
C ARG A 201 3.68 15.62 4.90
N GLN A 202 3.81 15.21 6.16
CA GLN A 202 3.02 15.76 7.27
C GLN A 202 3.19 17.28 7.39
N ALA A 203 4.43 17.77 7.33
CA ALA A 203 4.72 19.21 7.35
C ALA A 203 4.08 19.95 6.16
N GLN A 204 4.15 19.39 4.95
CA GLN A 204 3.53 19.96 3.75
C GLN A 204 1.99 20.04 3.88
N TRP A 205 1.35 19.00 4.40
CA TRP A 205 -0.11 19.00 4.61
C TRP A 205 -0.55 20.00 5.67
N ALA A 206 0.20 20.11 6.77
CA ALA A 206 -0.08 21.09 7.82
C ALA A 206 0.00 22.53 7.27
N ALA A 207 1.05 22.83 6.50
CA ALA A 207 1.23 24.14 5.87
C ALA A 207 0.10 24.46 4.88
N ALA A 208 -0.29 23.50 4.03
CA ALA A 208 -1.40 23.68 3.09
C ALA A 208 -2.74 23.90 3.80
N GLY A 209 -3.00 23.16 4.89
CA GLY A 209 -4.20 23.33 5.70
C GLY A 209 -4.28 24.71 6.38
N ALA A 210 -3.15 25.22 6.88
CA ALA A 210 -3.06 26.55 7.46
C ALA A 210 -3.33 27.66 6.42
N ALA A 211 -2.74 27.53 5.21
CA ALA A 211 -2.96 28.47 4.12
C ALA A 211 -4.44 28.53 3.68
N ALA A 212 -5.09 27.37 3.55
CA ALA A 212 -6.52 27.30 3.19
C ALA A 212 -7.41 27.96 4.25
N ALA A 213 -7.12 27.74 5.55
CA ALA A 213 -7.88 28.34 6.64
C ALA A 213 -7.67 29.86 6.77
N ALA A 214 -6.52 30.38 6.32
CA ALA A 214 -6.28 31.82 6.24
C ALA A 214 -7.07 32.47 5.09
N ALA A 215 -7.08 31.82 3.91
CA ALA A 215 -7.81 32.31 2.74
C ALA A 215 -9.34 32.29 2.91
N SER A 216 -9.89 31.40 3.76
CA SER A 216 -11.33 31.38 4.05
C SER A 216 -11.79 32.46 5.04
N LYS A 217 -10.85 33.21 5.64
CA LYS A 217 -11.13 34.27 6.62
C LYS A 217 -10.93 35.69 6.05
N SER A 218 -10.41 35.79 4.83
CA SER A 218 -10.26 37.03 4.05
C SER A 218 -11.42 37.23 3.09
#